data_AF-A0A202EAD2-F1
#
_entry.id   AF-A0A202EAD2-F1
#
_cell.length_a   1.000
_cell.length_b   1.000
_cell.length_c   1.000
_cell.angle_alpha   90.00
_cell.angle_beta   90.00
_cell.angle_gamma   90.00
#
_symmetry.space_group_name_H-M   'P 1'
#
loop_
_entity.id
_entity.type
_entity.pdbx_description
1 polymer ?
#
loop_
_entity_poly.entity_id
_entity_poly.type
_entity_poly.pdbx_seq_one_letter_code
_entity_poly.pdbx_strand_id
1 'polypeptide(L)'
;MEVRTRIDVFEDIFLVFLALGALVGIVVVSYTLYNAYKYRDTDERPDDEDLPTVGELPTGGKGGKKLFLSFGLSAIIVISLVVWTYGMLLYVEDGPDMDPEDAIEIEVEGQAFSWNYEYENGLEPGHLVVPADTPVWLEVTSIDVWHSYGITDLRVKADAIPGEYDETWFMADEPGDYRAECFELCGFGHSGMDDDVEVMSQDSYEEWLDEQFTLTIDLEDAAEEPFTDGFELELAHVENDEFEDDLSGTYTEESDEFENGTLEITEFRQGGDYDLVITPEDGDLEPVEDTIDFTSATSESYTLEDPDAAEEEEDDEEENDEDDEETDDESDTEEGDDE
;
A
#
# COMPACT_ATOMS: atom_id res chain seq x y z
N MET A 1 -23.64 1.67 -16.71
CA MET A 1 -23.80 0.21 -16.45
C MET A 1 -23.19 0.06 -15.07
N GLU A 2 -23.87 -0.57 -14.11
CA GLU A 2 -23.30 -0.70 -12.75
C GLU A 2 -21.95 -1.42 -12.86
N VAL A 3 -20.91 -0.83 -12.28
CA VAL A 3 -19.56 -1.39 -12.27
C VAL A 3 -19.62 -2.65 -11.41
N ARG A 4 -19.12 -3.77 -11.94
CA ARG A 4 -19.05 -5.03 -11.18
C ARG A 4 -17.69 -5.13 -10.51
N THR A 5 -17.64 -5.50 -9.25
CA THR A 5 -16.38 -5.78 -8.58
C THR A 5 -15.76 -7.07 -9.12
N ARG A 6 -14.47 -7.27 -8.84
CA ARG A 6 -13.82 -8.57 -9.09
C ARG A 6 -14.50 -9.70 -8.31
N ILE A 7 -14.98 -9.40 -7.09
CA ILE A 7 -15.71 -10.34 -6.24
C ILE A 7 -16.95 -10.86 -6.97
N ASP A 8 -17.78 -9.96 -7.51
CA ASP A 8 -18.99 -10.32 -8.26
C ASP A 8 -18.68 -11.26 -9.43
N VAL A 9 -17.65 -10.91 -10.20
CA VAL A 9 -17.25 -11.66 -11.40
C VAL A 9 -16.78 -13.07 -11.05
N PHE A 10 -15.92 -13.19 -10.03
CA PHE A 10 -15.44 -14.48 -9.57
C PHE A 10 -16.53 -15.31 -8.91
N GLU A 11 -17.45 -14.69 -8.15
CA GLU A 11 -18.57 -15.39 -7.54
C GLU A 11 -19.53 -15.96 -8.60
N ASP A 12 -19.84 -15.19 -9.65
CA ASP A 12 -20.65 -15.66 -10.77
C ASP A 12 -20.02 -16.87 -11.48
N ILE A 13 -18.71 -16.78 -11.78
CA ILE A 13 -17.96 -17.91 -12.37
C ILE A 13 -18.02 -19.11 -11.43
N PHE A 14 -17.71 -18.91 -10.16
CA PHE A 14 -17.67 -19.98 -9.17
C PHE A 14 -19.03 -20.67 -9.05
N LEU A 15 -20.12 -19.93 -8.89
CA LEU A 15 -21.47 -20.48 -8.73
C LEU A 15 -21.93 -21.24 -9.98
N VAL A 16 -21.65 -20.72 -11.18
CA VAL A 16 -21.97 -21.42 -12.44
C VAL A 16 -21.22 -22.75 -12.54
N PHE A 17 -19.91 -22.74 -12.29
CA PHE A 17 -19.08 -23.95 -12.36
C PHE A 17 -19.44 -24.94 -11.25
N LEU A 18 -19.69 -24.46 -10.03
CA LEU A 18 -20.10 -25.28 -8.90
C LEU A 18 -21.46 -25.95 -9.18
N ALA A 19 -22.46 -25.19 -9.64
CA ALA A 19 -23.79 -25.72 -9.92
C ALA A 19 -23.77 -26.76 -11.04
N LEU A 20 -23.09 -26.45 -12.15
CA LEU A 20 -22.99 -27.37 -13.28
C LEU A 20 -22.15 -28.60 -12.94
N GLY A 21 -21.01 -28.40 -12.29
CA GLY A 21 -20.12 -29.47 -11.83
C GLY A 21 -20.81 -30.40 -10.84
N ALA A 22 -21.55 -29.85 -9.87
CA ALA A 22 -22.36 -30.62 -8.94
C ALA A 22 -23.46 -31.40 -9.66
N LEU A 23 -24.16 -30.79 -10.63
CA LEU A 23 -25.20 -31.47 -11.42
C LEU A 23 -24.62 -32.65 -12.21
N VAL A 24 -23.52 -32.44 -12.92
CA VAL A 24 -22.83 -33.51 -13.68
C VAL A 24 -22.33 -34.59 -12.72
N GLY A 25 -21.70 -34.19 -11.61
CA GLY A 25 -21.23 -35.08 -10.56
C GLY A 25 -22.35 -35.97 -10.00
N ILE A 26 -23.50 -35.38 -9.65
CA ILE A 26 -24.68 -36.12 -9.17
C ILE A 26 -25.13 -37.14 -10.22
N VAL A 27 -25.22 -36.75 -11.49
CA VAL A 27 -25.64 -37.66 -12.57
C VAL A 27 -24.66 -38.82 -12.73
N VAL A 28 -23.36 -38.53 -12.81
CA VAL A 28 -22.31 -39.55 -13.03
C VAL A 28 -22.21 -40.48 -11.84
N VAL A 29 -22.16 -39.95 -10.62
CA VAL A 29 -22.07 -40.74 -9.39
C VAL A 29 -23.33 -41.57 -9.20
N SER A 30 -24.52 -40.99 -9.35
CA SER A 30 -25.79 -41.73 -9.21
C SER A 30 -25.92 -42.84 -10.25
N TYR A 31 -25.56 -42.58 -11.51
CA TYR A 31 -25.57 -43.59 -12.57
C TYR A 31 -24.55 -44.69 -12.29
N THR A 32 -23.36 -44.34 -11.82
CA THR A 32 -22.32 -45.30 -11.45
C THR A 32 -22.77 -46.18 -10.30
N LEU A 33 -23.32 -45.59 -9.23
CA LEU A 33 -23.88 -46.32 -8.09
C LEU A 33 -25.06 -47.20 -8.49
N TYR A 34 -25.94 -46.71 -9.36
CA TYR A 34 -27.04 -47.50 -9.91
C TYR A 34 -26.55 -48.73 -10.67
N ASN A 35 -25.56 -48.58 -11.54
CA ASN A 35 -24.99 -49.71 -12.28
C ASN A 35 -24.25 -50.68 -11.37
N ALA A 36 -23.47 -50.15 -10.41
CA ALA A 36 -22.78 -50.96 -9.42
C ALA A 36 -23.77 -51.78 -8.57
N TYR A 37 -24.92 -51.21 -8.19
CA TYR A 37 -25.96 -51.91 -7.45
C TYR A 37 -26.74 -52.91 -8.32
N LYS A 38 -27.17 -52.49 -9.51
CA LYS A 38 -28.02 -53.28 -10.42
C LYS A 38 -27.29 -54.48 -11.00
N TYR A 39 -26.02 -54.30 -11.36
CA TYR A 39 -25.17 -55.34 -11.95
C TYR A 39 -24.17 -55.91 -10.91
N ARG A 40 -24.45 -55.74 -9.61
CA ARG A 40 -23.66 -56.40 -8.56
C ARG A 40 -23.77 -57.92 -8.71
N ASP A 41 -22.70 -58.61 -8.38
CA ASP A 41 -22.70 -60.08 -8.41
C ASP A 41 -23.70 -60.62 -7.39
N THR A 42 -24.55 -61.54 -7.83
CA THR A 42 -25.50 -62.26 -6.99
C THR A 42 -25.31 -63.75 -7.27
N ASP A 43 -25.25 -64.59 -6.24
CA ASP A 43 -24.93 -66.02 -6.35
C ASP A 43 -25.83 -66.81 -7.31
N GLU A 44 -26.99 -66.25 -7.69
CA GLU A 44 -27.91 -66.76 -8.71
C GLU A 44 -27.62 -66.11 -10.06
N ARG A 45 -26.54 -66.53 -10.72
CA ARG A 45 -26.19 -66.07 -12.07
C ARG A 45 -27.05 -66.81 -13.10
N PRO A 46 -27.86 -66.13 -13.93
CA PRO A 46 -28.47 -66.76 -15.09
C PRO A 46 -27.35 -67.20 -16.06
N ASP A 47 -27.51 -68.37 -16.68
CA ASP A 47 -26.67 -68.81 -17.81
C ASP A 47 -26.98 -67.90 -19.03
N ASP A 48 -26.51 -66.66 -19.01
CA ASP A 48 -26.82 -65.65 -20.03
C ASP A 48 -25.84 -65.75 -21.21
N GLU A 49 -26.37 -65.80 -22.43
CA GLU A 49 -25.65 -66.07 -23.69
C GLU A 49 -24.75 -64.92 -24.16
N ASP A 50 -24.80 -63.75 -23.52
CA ASP A 50 -24.09 -62.52 -23.94
C ASP A 50 -22.86 -62.17 -23.08
N LEU A 51 -22.42 -63.08 -22.20
CA LEU A 51 -21.17 -62.86 -21.44
C LEU A 51 -19.97 -62.91 -22.39
N PRO A 52 -19.10 -61.89 -22.42
CA PRO A 52 -17.90 -61.92 -23.24
C PRO A 52 -16.99 -63.07 -22.78
N THR A 53 -16.79 -64.05 -23.65
CA THR A 53 -15.87 -65.16 -23.38
C THR A 53 -14.45 -64.79 -23.81
N VAL A 54 -13.46 -65.29 -23.07
CA VAL A 54 -12.05 -65.00 -23.36
C VAL A 54 -11.69 -65.60 -24.73
N GLY A 55 -11.35 -64.73 -25.69
CA GLY A 55 -10.96 -65.13 -27.05
C GLY A 55 -12.03 -64.85 -28.12
N GLU A 56 -13.24 -64.43 -27.75
CA GLU A 56 -14.25 -63.97 -28.70
C GLU A 56 -14.21 -62.45 -28.86
N LEU A 57 -14.30 -61.97 -30.11
CA LEU A 57 -14.42 -60.54 -30.40
C LEU A 57 -15.85 -60.09 -30.10
N PRO A 58 -16.05 -59.01 -29.32
CA PRO A 58 -17.38 -58.47 -29.06
C PRO A 58 -18.10 -58.15 -30.37
N THR A 59 -19.29 -58.73 -30.59
CA THR A 59 -20.03 -58.61 -31.86
C THR A 59 -21.08 -57.48 -31.86
N GLY A 60 -21.22 -56.75 -30.74
CA GLY A 60 -22.31 -55.78 -30.53
C GLY A 60 -21.82 -54.36 -30.27
N GLY A 61 -22.03 -53.46 -31.22
CA GLY A 61 -21.74 -52.02 -31.06
C GLY A 61 -22.72 -51.11 -31.79
N LYS A 62 -24.01 -51.12 -31.43
CA LYS A 62 -25.00 -50.14 -31.98
C LYS A 62 -24.95 -48.76 -31.29
N GLY A 63 -23.92 -48.49 -30.49
CA GLY A 63 -23.83 -47.33 -29.57
C GLY A 63 -23.21 -46.05 -30.13
N GLY A 64 -22.58 -46.09 -31.32
CA GLY A 64 -21.81 -44.94 -31.85
C GLY A 64 -22.58 -43.63 -31.90
N LYS A 65 -23.87 -43.66 -32.28
CA LYS A 65 -24.71 -42.45 -32.33
C LYS A 65 -24.90 -41.79 -30.96
N LYS A 66 -25.02 -42.59 -29.89
CA LYS A 66 -25.16 -42.07 -28.52
C LYS A 66 -23.86 -41.44 -28.04
N LEU A 67 -22.73 -42.06 -28.37
CA LEU A 67 -21.39 -41.53 -28.08
C LEU A 67 -21.13 -40.20 -28.80
N PHE A 68 -21.44 -40.11 -30.10
CA PHE A 68 -21.31 -38.86 -30.84
C PHE A 68 -22.24 -37.76 -30.32
N LEU A 69 -23.47 -38.11 -29.92
CA LEU A 69 -24.39 -37.15 -29.32
C LEU A 69 -23.90 -36.64 -27.97
N SER A 70 -23.45 -37.53 -27.08
CA SER A 70 -22.94 -37.12 -25.77
C SER A 70 -21.66 -36.31 -25.88
N PHE A 71 -20.75 -36.70 -26.78
CA PHE A 71 -19.53 -35.96 -27.05
C PHE A 71 -19.83 -34.57 -27.64
N GLY A 72 -20.72 -34.49 -28.64
CA GLY A 72 -21.10 -33.23 -29.25
C GLY A 72 -21.79 -32.28 -28.26
N LEU A 73 -22.70 -32.80 -27.42
CA LEU A 73 -23.35 -31.99 -26.39
C LEU A 73 -22.34 -31.49 -25.35
N SER A 74 -21.44 -32.36 -24.89
CA SER A 74 -20.37 -31.97 -23.96
C SER A 74 -19.45 -30.91 -24.56
N ALA A 75 -19.08 -31.05 -25.83
CA ALA A 75 -18.22 -30.10 -26.51
C ALA A 75 -18.88 -28.71 -26.60
N ILE A 76 -20.18 -28.64 -26.92
CA ILE A 76 -20.92 -27.38 -26.95
C ILE A 76 -20.92 -26.73 -25.56
N ILE A 77 -21.24 -27.48 -24.50
CA ILE A 77 -21.26 -26.95 -23.14
C ILE A 77 -19.88 -26.41 -22.74
N VAL A 78 -18.83 -27.20 -22.94
CA VAL A 78 -17.46 -26.80 -22.57
C VAL A 78 -17.01 -25.58 -23.36
N ILE A 79 -17.22 -25.55 -24.68
CA ILE A 79 -16.83 -24.40 -25.51
C ILE A 79 -17.58 -23.14 -25.08
N SER A 80 -18.89 -23.24 -24.82
CA SER A 80 -19.67 -22.10 -24.33
C SER A 80 -19.16 -21.57 -22.99
N LEU A 81 -18.82 -22.45 -22.05
CA LEU A 81 -18.24 -22.05 -20.76
C LEU A 81 -16.87 -21.39 -20.94
N VAL A 82 -15.99 -21.97 -21.77
CA VAL A 82 -14.66 -21.40 -22.03
C VAL A 82 -14.77 -19.99 -22.62
N VAL A 83 -15.62 -19.79 -23.62
CA VAL A 83 -15.81 -18.48 -24.24
C VAL A 83 -16.39 -17.48 -23.24
N TRP A 84 -17.37 -17.90 -22.44
CA TRP A 84 -17.97 -17.02 -21.43
C TRP A 84 -16.98 -16.67 -20.31
N THR A 85 -16.28 -17.65 -19.74
CA THR A 85 -15.27 -17.43 -18.70
C THR A 85 -14.13 -16.55 -19.20
N TYR A 86 -13.64 -16.78 -20.42
CA TYR A 86 -12.61 -15.93 -21.00
C TYR A 86 -13.08 -14.47 -21.12
N GLY A 87 -14.32 -14.24 -21.56
CA GLY A 87 -14.87 -12.87 -21.60
C GLY A 87 -15.02 -12.21 -20.24
N MET A 88 -15.34 -12.99 -19.19
CA MET A 88 -15.38 -12.47 -17.81
C MET A 88 -13.99 -12.20 -17.26
N LEU A 89 -12.99 -13.01 -17.61
CA LEU A 89 -11.60 -12.79 -17.20
C LEU A 89 -10.99 -11.56 -17.89
N LEU A 90 -11.32 -11.29 -19.15
CA LEU A 90 -10.89 -10.04 -19.80
C LEU A 90 -11.39 -8.80 -19.05
N TYR A 91 -12.61 -8.82 -18.52
CA TYR A 91 -13.10 -7.72 -17.67
C TYR A 91 -12.32 -7.58 -16.35
N VAL A 92 -11.83 -8.70 -15.78
CA VAL A 92 -10.99 -8.66 -14.57
C VAL A 92 -9.59 -8.14 -14.89
N GLU A 93 -9.07 -8.42 -16.07
CA GLU A 93 -7.76 -7.96 -16.56
C GLU A 93 -7.80 -6.47 -16.92
N ASP A 94 -8.70 -6.08 -17.84
CA ASP A 94 -8.78 -4.70 -18.36
C ASP A 94 -9.49 -3.72 -17.42
N GLY A 95 -10.23 -4.24 -16.44
CA GLY A 95 -11.06 -3.43 -15.56
C GLY A 95 -12.28 -2.79 -16.23
N PRO A 96 -13.03 -1.99 -15.47
CA PRO A 96 -14.16 -1.24 -16.00
C PRO A 96 -13.71 -0.08 -16.88
N ASP A 97 -14.42 0.17 -17.99
CA ASP A 97 -14.23 1.38 -18.80
C ASP A 97 -14.59 2.64 -17.97
N MET A 98 -13.61 3.31 -17.37
CA MET A 98 -13.78 4.55 -16.59
C MET A 98 -12.95 5.70 -17.15
N ASP A 99 -13.31 6.92 -16.79
CA ASP A 99 -12.45 8.08 -17.02
C ASP A 99 -11.25 7.96 -16.08
N PRO A 100 -10.00 8.16 -16.54
CA PRO A 100 -8.81 8.09 -15.69
C PRO A 100 -8.91 9.02 -14.47
N GLU A 101 -9.61 10.15 -14.61
CA GLU A 101 -9.83 11.13 -13.54
C GLU A 101 -10.65 10.60 -12.35
N ASP A 102 -11.36 9.47 -12.50
CA ASP A 102 -12.23 8.88 -11.46
C ASP A 102 -11.56 7.69 -10.75
N ALA A 103 -10.36 7.29 -11.14
CA ALA A 103 -9.66 6.15 -10.56
C ALA A 103 -8.42 6.62 -9.79
N ILE A 104 -8.12 5.94 -8.68
CA ILE A 104 -6.93 6.23 -7.88
C ILE A 104 -5.84 5.27 -8.34
N GLU A 105 -4.71 5.77 -8.81
CA GLU A 105 -3.54 4.96 -9.14
C GLU A 105 -2.56 4.95 -7.95
N ILE A 106 -2.06 3.76 -7.63
CA ILE A 106 -1.16 3.54 -6.48
C ILE A 106 -0.06 2.58 -6.92
N GLU A 107 1.20 3.01 -6.80
CA GLU A 107 2.35 2.13 -6.94
C GLU A 107 2.52 1.31 -5.65
N VAL A 108 2.71 0.00 -5.81
CA VAL A 108 2.92 -0.95 -4.71
C VAL A 108 4.28 -1.59 -4.89
N GLU A 109 5.19 -1.28 -3.97
CA GLU A 109 6.55 -1.81 -4.01
C GLU A 109 6.74 -2.89 -2.95
N GLY A 110 7.09 -4.11 -3.39
CA GLY A 110 7.44 -5.20 -2.50
C GLY A 110 8.92 -5.20 -2.10
N GLN A 111 9.18 -5.36 -0.79
CA GLN A 111 10.51 -5.64 -0.26
C GLN A 111 10.45 -6.71 0.83
N ALA A 112 11.50 -7.48 1.06
CA ALA A 112 11.51 -8.49 2.13
C ALA A 112 11.54 -7.82 3.53
N PHE A 113 10.47 -7.75 4.32
CA PHE A 113 9.14 -8.38 4.18
C PHE A 113 8.00 -7.39 4.48
N SER A 114 7.93 -6.29 3.73
CA SER A 114 6.90 -5.25 3.80
C SER A 114 6.43 -4.83 2.40
N TRP A 115 5.35 -4.08 2.36
CA TRP A 115 4.85 -3.38 1.19
C TRP A 115 4.98 -1.88 1.44
N ASN A 116 5.36 -1.13 0.42
CA ASN A 116 5.29 0.33 0.42
C ASN A 116 4.22 0.74 -0.61
N TYR A 117 3.56 1.87 -0.37
CA TYR A 117 2.51 2.39 -1.25
C TYR A 117 2.84 3.84 -1.57
N GLU A 118 2.81 4.19 -2.85
CA GLU A 118 3.01 5.56 -3.32
C GLU A 118 1.79 5.95 -4.17
N TYR A 119 1.15 7.05 -3.81
CA TYR A 119 -0.06 7.55 -4.46
C TYR A 119 0.33 8.59 -5.51
N GLU A 120 -0.50 8.81 -6.52
CA GLU A 120 -0.24 9.81 -7.58
C GLU A 120 0.05 11.22 -7.06
N ASN A 121 -0.51 11.55 -5.90
CA ASN A 121 -0.29 12.82 -5.23
C ASN A 121 0.97 12.86 -4.35
N GLY A 122 1.86 11.85 -4.40
CA GLY A 122 3.11 11.80 -3.64
C GLY A 122 2.97 11.36 -2.18
N LEU A 123 1.79 10.92 -1.74
CA LEU A 123 1.62 10.37 -0.39
C LEU A 123 2.17 8.95 -0.31
N GLU A 124 2.86 8.65 0.79
CA GLU A 124 3.40 7.33 1.13
C GLU A 124 2.90 6.86 2.51
N PRO A 125 1.61 6.52 2.66
CA PRO A 125 1.08 6.09 3.95
C PRO A 125 1.67 4.73 4.37
N GLY A 126 1.75 4.52 5.68
CA GLY A 126 2.31 3.27 6.24
C GLY A 126 1.50 2.00 5.95
N HIS A 127 0.28 2.13 5.44
CA HIS A 127 -0.58 1.04 4.98
C HIS A 127 -1.53 1.55 3.88
N LEU A 128 -2.14 0.64 3.12
CA LEU A 128 -3.03 1.02 2.02
C LEU A 128 -4.36 1.56 2.56
N VAL A 129 -4.72 2.79 2.22
CA VAL A 129 -5.98 3.45 2.61
C VAL A 129 -6.72 3.88 1.35
N VAL A 130 -7.94 3.40 1.14
CA VAL A 130 -8.70 3.69 -0.09
C VAL A 130 -10.19 3.93 0.18
N PRO A 131 -10.90 4.69 -0.66
CA PRO A 131 -12.34 4.86 -0.51
C PRO A 131 -13.14 3.67 -1.06
N ALA A 132 -14.26 3.36 -0.41
CA ALA A 132 -15.27 2.43 -0.89
C ALA A 132 -16.00 2.98 -2.12
N ASP A 133 -16.53 2.06 -2.94
CA ASP A 133 -17.23 2.34 -4.19
C ASP A 133 -16.39 3.10 -5.24
N THR A 134 -15.07 3.13 -5.07
CA THR A 134 -14.12 3.77 -5.97
C THR A 134 -13.16 2.73 -6.56
N PRO A 135 -12.86 2.77 -7.87
CA PRO A 135 -11.86 1.92 -8.48
C PRO A 135 -10.45 2.37 -8.09
N VAL A 136 -9.64 1.40 -7.70
CA VAL A 136 -8.23 1.60 -7.37
C VAL A 136 -7.40 0.76 -8.32
N TRP A 137 -6.48 1.40 -9.04
CA TRP A 137 -5.45 0.77 -9.85
C TRP A 137 -4.18 0.62 -9.04
N LEU A 138 -3.56 -0.53 -9.17
CA LEU A 138 -2.32 -0.88 -8.50
C LEU A 138 -1.28 -1.21 -9.56
N GLU A 139 -0.18 -0.48 -9.55
CA GLU A 139 1.04 -0.81 -10.29
C GLU A 139 2.00 -1.51 -9.35
N VAL A 140 2.23 -2.81 -9.55
CA VAL A 140 2.90 -3.65 -8.56
C VAL A 140 4.29 -4.03 -9.04
N THR A 141 5.30 -3.74 -8.23
CA THR A 141 6.72 -4.01 -8.52
C THR A 141 7.47 -4.52 -7.29
N SER A 142 8.77 -4.77 -7.44
CA SER A 142 9.67 -5.18 -6.35
C SER A 142 11.07 -4.62 -6.52
N ILE A 143 11.72 -4.30 -5.40
CA ILE A 143 13.11 -3.84 -5.41
C ILE A 143 14.14 -4.93 -5.13
N ASP A 144 13.71 -6.13 -4.71
CA ASP A 144 14.64 -7.17 -4.27
C ASP A 144 14.42 -8.54 -4.94
N VAL A 145 13.34 -9.25 -4.61
CA VAL A 145 13.03 -10.61 -5.07
C VAL A 145 11.61 -10.68 -5.60
N TRP A 146 11.26 -11.81 -6.21
CA TRP A 146 9.89 -12.02 -6.67
C TRP A 146 8.95 -12.16 -5.46
N HIS A 147 7.96 -11.28 -5.38
CA HIS A 147 6.81 -11.35 -4.48
C HIS A 147 5.51 -11.50 -5.27
N SER A 148 4.39 -11.62 -4.57
CA SER A 148 3.09 -11.57 -5.24
C SER A 148 2.08 -10.94 -4.29
N TYR A 149 1.77 -9.67 -4.56
CA TYR A 149 0.83 -8.88 -3.78
C TYR A 149 -0.57 -9.45 -3.95
N GLY A 150 -1.36 -9.49 -2.89
CA GLY A 150 -2.75 -9.90 -3.01
C GLY A 150 -3.59 -9.53 -1.81
N ILE A 151 -4.84 -9.18 -2.09
CA ILE A 151 -5.87 -8.90 -1.09
C ILE A 151 -6.94 -9.99 -1.27
N THR A 152 -6.88 -11.02 -0.42
CA THR A 152 -7.68 -12.25 -0.60
C THR A 152 -9.17 -11.94 -0.75
N ASP A 153 -9.70 -11.14 0.16
CA ASP A 153 -11.13 -10.83 0.24
C ASP A 153 -11.64 -10.06 -0.98
N LEU A 154 -10.81 -9.22 -1.57
CA LEU A 154 -11.11 -8.42 -2.78
C LEU A 154 -10.77 -9.15 -4.09
N ARG A 155 -10.24 -10.38 -4.02
CA ARG A 155 -9.81 -11.20 -5.16
C ARG A 155 -8.73 -10.50 -6.02
N VAL A 156 -7.86 -9.75 -5.36
CA VAL A 156 -6.73 -9.06 -5.98
C VAL A 156 -5.50 -9.94 -5.89
N LYS A 157 -4.75 -10.03 -7.00
CA LYS A 157 -3.43 -10.64 -7.03
C LYS A 157 -2.64 -10.06 -8.21
N ALA A 158 -1.41 -9.66 -7.96
CA ALA A 158 -0.45 -9.21 -8.96
C ALA A 158 0.95 -9.67 -8.56
N ASP A 159 1.78 -10.02 -9.54
CA ASP A 159 3.15 -10.44 -9.29
C ASP A 159 4.08 -9.22 -9.18
N ALA A 160 4.83 -9.13 -8.08
CA ALA A 160 5.81 -8.07 -7.83
C ALA A 160 7.19 -8.56 -8.27
N ILE A 161 7.64 -8.17 -9.46
CA ILE A 161 8.85 -8.71 -10.10
C ILE A 161 9.90 -7.60 -10.26
N PRO A 162 11.15 -7.78 -9.79
CA PRO A 162 12.17 -6.77 -9.96
C PRO A 162 12.44 -6.37 -11.41
N GLY A 163 12.19 -5.10 -11.72
CA GLY A 163 12.39 -4.50 -13.04
C GLY A 163 11.22 -4.66 -14.02
N GLU A 164 10.06 -5.14 -13.55
CA GLU A 164 8.81 -5.23 -14.31
C GLU A 164 7.64 -4.74 -13.43
N TYR A 165 6.68 -4.06 -14.04
CA TYR A 165 5.44 -3.65 -13.38
C TYR A 165 4.31 -4.58 -13.84
N ASP A 166 3.54 -5.08 -12.88
CA ASP A 166 2.28 -5.81 -13.13
C ASP A 166 1.11 -4.92 -12.70
N GLU A 167 0.07 -4.86 -13.51
CA GLU A 167 -1.07 -3.97 -13.29
C GLU A 167 -2.27 -4.77 -12.80
N THR A 168 -2.97 -4.24 -11.81
CA THR A 168 -4.20 -4.85 -11.30
C THR A 168 -5.12 -3.79 -10.74
N TRP A 169 -6.39 -4.11 -10.53
CA TRP A 169 -7.35 -3.15 -9.99
C TRP A 169 -8.30 -3.80 -8.99
N PHE A 170 -8.98 -2.99 -8.19
CA PHE A 170 -10.13 -3.45 -7.42
C PHE A 170 -11.10 -2.32 -7.13
N MET A 171 -12.25 -2.69 -6.60
CA MET A 171 -13.24 -1.79 -6.03
C MET A 171 -13.84 -2.53 -4.84
N ALA A 172 -13.86 -1.89 -3.69
CA ALA A 172 -14.42 -2.45 -2.47
C ALA A 172 -15.79 -1.80 -2.20
N ASP A 173 -16.84 -2.61 -2.11
CA ASP A 173 -18.21 -2.11 -1.90
C ASP A 173 -18.49 -1.74 -0.42
N GLU A 174 -17.80 -2.40 0.51
CA GLU A 174 -18.03 -2.25 1.96
C GLU A 174 -16.79 -1.66 2.64
N PRO A 175 -16.92 -0.52 3.35
CA PRO A 175 -15.86 -0.03 4.23
C PRO A 175 -15.49 -1.04 5.31
N GLY A 176 -14.20 -1.11 5.65
CA GLY A 176 -13.66 -1.99 6.68
C GLY A 176 -12.18 -2.31 6.47
N ASP A 177 -11.65 -3.13 7.38
CA ASP A 177 -10.27 -3.59 7.35
C ASP A 177 -10.14 -4.88 6.53
N TYR A 178 -9.18 -4.88 5.61
CA TYR A 178 -8.77 -5.98 4.78
C TYR A 178 -7.28 -6.28 5.01
N ARG A 179 -6.80 -7.37 4.44
CA ARG A 179 -5.41 -7.84 4.63
C ARG A 179 -4.75 -8.05 3.28
N ALA A 180 -3.63 -7.37 3.06
CA ALA A 180 -2.70 -7.67 1.99
C ALA A 180 -1.72 -8.76 2.46
N GLU A 181 -1.36 -9.68 1.55
CA GLU A 181 -0.50 -10.82 1.85
C GLU A 181 0.44 -11.09 0.67
N CYS A 182 1.64 -11.59 0.96
CA CYS A 182 2.54 -12.12 -0.07
C CYS A 182 2.20 -13.59 -0.41
N PHE A 183 1.97 -13.86 -1.69
CA PHE A 183 1.60 -15.18 -2.21
C PHE A 183 2.72 -15.91 -2.97
N GLU A 184 3.92 -15.34 -3.05
CA GLU A 184 5.10 -15.97 -3.65
C GLU A 184 6.19 -16.13 -2.59
N LEU A 185 6.85 -17.29 -2.55
CA LEU A 185 7.84 -17.58 -1.50
C LEU A 185 9.08 -16.69 -1.63
N CYS A 186 9.08 -15.57 -0.90
CA CYS A 186 10.09 -14.51 -1.01
C CYS A 186 11.24 -14.60 0.01
N GLY A 187 11.18 -15.50 1.00
CA GLY A 187 12.26 -15.67 1.97
C GLY A 187 11.84 -16.22 3.32
N PHE A 188 12.67 -16.01 4.34
CA PHE A 188 12.45 -16.57 5.69
C PHE A 188 11.28 -15.93 6.44
N GLY A 189 10.97 -14.66 6.15
CA GLY A 189 9.86 -13.90 6.72
C GLY A 189 8.57 -13.96 5.91
N HIS A 190 8.54 -14.73 4.81
CA HIS A 190 7.41 -14.78 3.87
C HIS A 190 6.04 -14.96 4.54
N SER A 191 5.92 -15.82 5.55
CA SER A 191 4.64 -16.09 6.21
C SER A 191 4.11 -14.97 7.10
N GLY A 192 4.91 -13.92 7.35
CA GLY A 192 4.48 -12.71 8.05
C GLY A 192 4.70 -11.46 7.20
N MET A 193 4.78 -11.65 5.88
CA MET A 193 4.77 -10.55 4.92
C MET A 193 3.31 -10.25 4.58
N ASP A 194 2.68 -9.53 5.50
CA ASP A 194 1.29 -9.14 5.43
C ASP A 194 1.14 -7.70 5.92
N ASP A 195 0.07 -7.04 5.50
CA ASP A 195 -0.15 -5.63 5.76
C ASP A 195 -1.64 -5.27 5.80
N ASP A 196 -1.96 -4.19 6.48
CA ASP A 196 -3.33 -3.72 6.65
C ASP A 196 -3.81 -2.94 5.41
N VAL A 197 -5.07 -3.13 5.05
CA VAL A 197 -5.72 -2.40 3.96
C VAL A 197 -7.01 -1.82 4.52
N GLU A 198 -7.08 -0.50 4.62
CA GLU A 198 -8.21 0.22 5.21
C GLU A 198 -9.10 0.78 4.10
N VAL A 199 -10.34 0.30 4.03
CA VAL A 199 -11.33 0.85 3.12
C VAL A 199 -12.26 1.77 3.90
N MET A 200 -12.26 3.05 3.56
CA MET A 200 -13.06 4.07 4.22
C MET A 200 -14.31 4.44 3.40
N SER A 201 -15.30 5.08 4.04
CA SER A 201 -16.31 5.82 3.26
C SER A 201 -15.66 7.04 2.58
N GLN A 202 -16.20 7.48 1.44
CA GLN A 202 -15.69 8.66 0.72
C GLN A 202 -15.47 9.87 1.63
N ASP A 203 -16.46 10.26 2.45
CA ASP A 203 -16.33 11.39 3.38
C ASP A 203 -15.17 11.24 4.38
N SER A 204 -14.89 10.01 4.84
CA SER A 204 -13.80 9.74 5.80
C SER A 204 -12.44 9.65 5.12
N TYR A 205 -12.41 9.19 3.87
CA TYR A 205 -11.20 9.20 3.06
C TYR A 205 -10.77 10.63 2.72
N GLU A 206 -11.71 11.51 2.41
CA GLU A 206 -11.45 12.94 2.20
C GLU A 206 -10.88 13.60 3.48
N GLU A 207 -11.48 13.31 4.64
CA GLU A 207 -10.96 13.80 5.94
C GLU A 207 -9.55 13.25 6.24
N TRP A 208 -9.32 11.96 5.98
CA TRP A 208 -8.01 11.34 6.14
C TRP A 208 -6.96 11.96 5.21
N LEU A 209 -7.30 12.24 3.95
CA LEU A 209 -6.40 12.92 3.00
C LEU A 209 -6.02 14.32 3.50
N ASP A 210 -7.00 15.12 3.93
CA ASP A 210 -6.74 16.45 4.47
C ASP A 210 -5.83 16.37 5.72
N GLU A 211 -5.97 15.34 6.57
CA GLU A 211 -5.07 15.09 7.70
C GLU A 211 -3.65 14.72 7.27
N GLN A 212 -3.47 13.96 6.18
CA GLN A 212 -2.13 13.63 5.66
C GLN A 212 -1.40 14.86 5.11
N PHE A 213 -2.13 15.86 4.64
CA PHE A 213 -1.59 17.09 4.07
C PHE A 213 -1.37 18.21 5.11
N THR A 214 -1.03 17.83 6.34
CA THR A 214 -0.71 18.78 7.42
C THR A 214 0.80 18.86 7.64
N LEU A 215 1.37 20.05 7.43
CA LEU A 215 2.74 20.38 7.82
C LEU A 215 2.71 21.28 9.05
N THR A 216 3.38 20.86 10.11
CA THR A 216 3.58 21.66 11.32
C THR A 216 5.03 22.12 11.39
N ILE A 217 5.26 23.42 11.52
CA ILE A 217 6.59 24.00 11.71
C ILE A 217 6.66 24.64 13.08
N ASP A 218 7.51 24.10 13.95
CA ASP A 218 7.80 24.66 15.26
C ASP A 218 9.07 25.52 15.19
N LEU A 219 8.93 26.81 15.49
CA LEU A 219 10.02 27.77 15.52
C LEU A 219 10.39 28.11 16.96
N GLU A 220 11.68 27.96 17.28
CA GLU A 220 12.26 28.27 18.58
C GLU A 220 13.38 29.31 18.42
N ASP A 221 13.60 30.12 19.45
CA ASP A 221 14.77 30.99 19.54
C ASP A 221 15.99 30.23 20.09
N ALA A 222 17.15 30.91 20.13
CA ALA A 222 18.39 30.34 20.66
C ALA A 222 18.29 29.90 22.16
N ALA A 223 17.26 30.33 22.89
CA ALA A 223 17.02 29.95 24.28
C ALA A 223 16.02 28.77 24.43
N GLU A 224 15.67 28.10 23.32
CA GLU A 224 14.65 27.05 23.27
C GLU A 224 13.26 27.56 23.72
N GLU A 225 12.99 28.88 23.57
CA GLU A 225 11.66 29.45 23.79
C GLU A 225 10.91 29.58 22.45
N PRO A 226 9.57 29.46 22.44
CA PRO A 226 8.80 29.58 21.20
C PRO A 226 9.00 30.97 20.57
N PHE A 227 9.41 30.98 19.31
CA PHE A 227 9.57 32.20 18.55
C PHE A 227 8.20 32.83 18.27
N THR A 228 8.04 34.14 18.51
CA THR A 228 6.73 34.81 18.34
C THR A 228 6.74 35.98 17.36
N ASP A 229 7.92 36.38 16.88
CA ASP A 229 8.03 37.48 15.93
C ASP A 229 7.62 37.05 14.52
N GLY A 230 7.40 38.02 13.63
CA GLY A 230 6.97 37.75 12.26
C GLY A 230 8.08 37.16 11.38
N PHE A 231 7.69 36.37 10.38
CA PHE A 231 8.58 35.79 9.38
C PHE A 231 7.89 35.64 8.02
N GLU A 232 8.68 35.59 6.95
CA GLU A 232 8.25 35.20 5.62
C GLU A 232 8.65 33.74 5.38
N LEU A 233 7.74 32.96 4.79
CA LEU A 233 7.91 31.56 4.47
C LEU A 233 7.73 31.37 2.98
N GLU A 234 8.70 30.73 2.34
CA GLU A 234 8.60 30.24 0.96
C GLU A 234 8.76 28.71 0.98
N LEU A 235 7.82 28.02 0.34
CA LEU A 235 7.81 26.57 0.16
C LEU A 235 7.59 26.27 -1.33
N ALA A 236 8.61 25.69 -1.96
CA ALA A 236 8.59 25.37 -3.39
C ALA A 236 8.77 23.87 -3.59
N HIS A 237 7.84 23.22 -4.28
CA HIS A 237 7.95 21.79 -4.59
C HIS A 237 9.09 21.57 -5.61
N VAL A 238 10.01 20.64 -5.31
CA VAL A 238 11.27 20.44 -6.06
C VAL A 238 11.02 19.94 -7.49
N GLU A 239 10.01 19.08 -7.70
CA GLU A 239 9.65 18.49 -8.99
C GLU A 239 8.26 18.94 -9.47
N ASN A 240 7.98 20.25 -9.38
CA ASN A 240 6.66 20.84 -9.68
C ASN A 240 6.30 20.79 -11.18
N ASP A 241 5.62 19.72 -11.61
CA ASP A 241 5.17 19.57 -13.00
C ASP A 241 3.63 19.63 -13.21
N GLU A 242 2.78 19.31 -12.22
CA GLU A 242 1.31 19.21 -12.45
C GLU A 242 0.34 19.70 -11.36
N PHE A 243 0.69 19.81 -10.06
CA PHE A 243 -0.35 19.95 -9.01
C PHE A 243 -0.43 21.29 -8.25
N GLU A 244 0.62 22.10 -8.06
CA GLU A 244 0.51 23.33 -7.23
C GLU A 244 1.30 24.56 -7.75
N ASP A 245 0.82 25.77 -7.46
CA ASP A 245 1.64 27.00 -7.51
C ASP A 245 2.49 27.03 -6.22
N ASP A 246 3.77 27.44 -6.29
CA ASP A 246 4.65 27.55 -5.11
C ASP A 246 3.96 28.31 -3.96
N LEU A 247 3.98 27.74 -2.74
CA LEU A 247 3.36 28.34 -1.57
C LEU A 247 4.30 29.41 -1.01
N SER A 248 3.84 30.65 -0.96
CA SER A 248 4.59 31.74 -0.29
C SER A 248 3.63 32.57 0.56
N GLY A 249 4.04 32.84 1.79
CA GLY A 249 3.21 33.53 2.79
C GLY A 249 4.04 34.34 3.76
N THR A 250 3.47 35.44 4.25
CA THR A 250 4.04 36.21 5.37
C THR A 250 3.19 35.94 6.61
N TYR A 251 3.81 35.40 7.65
CA TYR A 251 3.17 34.99 8.89
C TYR A 251 3.61 35.91 10.03
N THR A 252 2.67 36.25 10.92
CA THR A 252 2.90 37.21 12.02
C THR A 252 2.22 36.71 13.28
N GLU A 253 2.49 37.29 14.46
CA GLU A 253 1.80 36.92 15.72
C GLU A 253 0.25 37.04 15.63
N GLU A 254 -0.28 37.76 14.64
CA GLU A 254 -1.73 37.90 14.41
C GLU A 254 -2.31 36.95 13.35
N SER A 255 -1.49 36.10 12.69
CA SER A 255 -2.01 35.10 11.74
C SER A 255 -2.67 33.94 12.48
N ASP A 256 -3.88 33.58 12.05
CA ASP A 256 -4.66 32.49 12.68
C ASP A 256 -3.97 31.12 12.58
N GLU A 257 -3.03 30.95 11.64
CA GLU A 257 -2.25 29.73 11.40
C GLU A 257 -0.97 29.64 12.25
N PHE A 258 -0.50 30.75 12.83
CA PHE A 258 0.73 30.81 13.65
C PHE A 258 0.39 31.15 15.09
N GLU A 259 0.46 30.18 15.98
CA GLU A 259 0.16 30.36 17.40
C GLU A 259 1.32 29.86 18.27
N ASN A 260 1.92 30.76 19.05
CA ASN A 260 2.92 30.42 20.07
C ASN A 260 4.11 29.60 19.52
N GLY A 261 4.71 30.05 18.42
CA GLY A 261 5.87 29.41 17.79
C GLY A 261 5.55 28.27 16.84
N THR A 262 4.29 27.83 16.76
CA THR A 262 3.89 26.74 15.86
C THR A 262 3.07 27.29 14.70
N LEU A 263 3.49 27.00 13.47
CA LEU A 263 2.75 27.24 12.24
C LEU A 263 2.15 25.92 11.74
N GLU A 264 0.85 25.90 11.47
CA GLU A 264 0.17 24.76 10.85
C GLU A 264 -0.29 25.12 9.43
N ILE A 265 0.14 24.34 8.44
CA ILE A 265 -0.21 24.53 7.02
C ILE A 265 -0.95 23.28 6.55
N THR A 266 -2.18 23.49 6.06
CA THR A 266 -3.07 22.42 5.57
C THR A 266 -3.51 22.62 4.12
N GLU A 267 -2.84 23.52 3.39
CA GLU A 267 -3.22 23.88 2.03
C GLU A 267 -2.69 22.92 0.97
N PHE A 268 -1.74 22.04 1.33
CA PHE A 268 -1.11 21.10 0.42
C PHE A 268 -2.10 20.12 -0.20
N ARG A 269 -1.81 19.78 -1.45
CA ARG A 269 -2.50 18.71 -2.19
C ARG A 269 -1.54 17.75 -2.87
N GLN A 270 -0.24 18.06 -2.83
CA GLN A 270 0.84 17.24 -3.36
C GLN A 270 1.89 16.98 -2.26
N GLY A 271 2.29 15.73 -2.10
CA GLY A 271 3.45 15.29 -1.33
C GLY A 271 4.71 15.22 -2.19
N GLY A 272 5.85 15.01 -1.55
CA GLY A 272 7.18 14.98 -2.15
C GLY A 272 8.15 15.96 -1.49
N ASP A 273 9.26 16.23 -2.16
CA ASP A 273 10.30 17.13 -1.65
C ASP A 273 9.90 18.61 -1.84
N TYR A 274 10.03 19.40 -0.77
CA TYR A 274 9.82 20.85 -0.77
C TYR A 274 11.08 21.58 -0.29
N ASP A 275 11.53 22.57 -1.06
CA ASP A 275 12.53 23.53 -0.62
C ASP A 275 11.86 24.57 0.30
N LEU A 276 12.31 24.63 1.54
CA LEU A 276 11.86 25.53 2.59
C LEU A 276 12.84 26.69 2.75
N VAL A 277 12.30 27.91 2.77
CA VAL A 277 13.03 29.11 3.19
C VAL A 277 12.22 29.89 4.22
N ILE A 278 12.76 30.04 5.42
CA ILE A 278 12.19 30.88 6.49
C ILE A 278 13.06 32.13 6.62
N THR A 279 12.47 33.29 6.39
CA THR A 279 13.14 34.59 6.52
C THR A 279 12.50 35.39 7.65
N PRO A 280 13.16 35.53 8.81
CA PRO A 280 12.65 36.37 9.89
C PRO A 280 12.46 37.83 9.44
N GLU A 281 11.40 38.50 9.91
CA GLU A 281 11.20 39.93 9.62
C GLU A 281 12.23 40.80 10.34
N ASP A 282 12.75 40.31 11.48
CA ASP A 282 13.85 40.95 12.19
C ASP A 282 15.17 40.64 11.49
N GLY A 283 15.77 41.66 10.87
CA GLY A 283 16.97 41.51 10.04
C GLY A 283 18.26 41.21 10.79
N ASP A 284 18.15 41.01 12.11
CA ASP A 284 19.22 40.60 13.00
C ASP A 284 19.28 39.05 13.14
N LEU A 285 18.35 38.28 12.55
CA LEU A 285 18.37 36.80 12.56
C LEU A 285 18.74 36.22 11.18
N GLU A 286 19.42 35.07 11.16
CA GLU A 286 19.75 34.39 9.89
C GLU A 286 18.53 33.63 9.30
N PRO A 287 18.34 33.63 7.98
CA PRO A 287 17.31 32.82 7.34
C PRO A 287 17.66 31.33 7.40
N VAL A 288 16.63 30.49 7.54
CA VAL A 288 16.76 29.03 7.51
C VAL A 288 16.43 28.53 6.10
N GLU A 289 17.30 27.70 5.54
CA GLU A 289 17.09 27.01 4.27
C GLU A 289 17.17 25.49 4.52
N ASP A 290 16.14 24.74 4.14
CA ASP A 290 16.08 23.28 4.30
C ASP A 290 15.28 22.62 3.16
N THR A 291 15.35 21.29 3.06
CA THR A 291 14.52 20.50 2.15
C THR A 291 13.72 19.49 2.96
N ILE A 292 12.39 19.59 2.90
CA ILE A 292 11.45 18.73 3.63
C ILE A 292 10.95 17.64 2.68
N ASP A 293 11.05 16.38 3.11
CA ASP A 293 10.37 15.24 2.49
C ASP A 293 8.96 15.12 3.07
N PHE A 294 7.95 15.48 2.29
CA PHE A 294 6.56 15.57 2.72
C PHE A 294 5.70 14.50 2.06
N THR A 295 5.76 13.28 2.58
CA THR A 295 5.01 12.12 2.04
C THR A 295 3.88 11.67 2.97
N SER A 296 3.77 12.30 4.14
CA SER A 296 2.68 12.16 5.12
C SER A 296 2.65 13.39 6.03
N ALA A 297 1.76 13.41 7.02
CA ALA A 297 1.71 14.51 7.99
C ALA A 297 3.07 14.64 8.71
N THR A 298 3.72 15.79 8.56
CA THR A 298 5.10 16.04 9.01
C THR A 298 5.14 17.19 10.00
N SER A 299 6.02 17.08 10.99
CA SER A 299 6.30 18.12 11.97
C SER A 299 7.80 18.37 12.03
N GLU A 300 8.20 19.57 11.62
CA GLU A 300 9.59 20.03 11.59
C GLU A 300 9.82 21.09 12.67
N SER A 301 11.05 21.15 13.17
CA SER A 301 11.43 22.13 14.19
C SER A 301 12.72 22.84 13.81
N TYR A 302 12.70 24.15 13.85
CA TYR A 302 13.82 25.01 13.47
C TYR A 302 14.15 26.02 14.56
N THR A 303 15.44 26.24 14.78
CA THR A 303 15.96 27.26 15.68
C THR A 303 16.42 28.47 14.88
N LEU A 304 15.96 29.66 15.26
CA LEU A 304 16.40 30.93 14.69
C LEU A 304 17.55 31.50 15.52
N GLU A 305 18.73 31.56 14.92
CA GLU A 305 19.96 32.03 15.56
C GLU A 305 20.27 33.49 15.19
N ASP A 306 20.75 34.25 16.17
CA ASP A 306 21.37 35.55 15.96
C ASP A 306 22.87 35.31 15.63
N PRO A 307 23.38 35.80 14.48
CA PRO A 307 24.78 35.61 14.10
C PRO A 307 25.77 36.24 15.10
N ASP A 308 25.37 37.24 15.88
CA ASP A 308 26.22 37.87 16.90
C ASP A 308 26.20 37.11 18.25
N ALA A 309 25.23 36.21 18.50
CA ALA A 309 25.13 35.46 19.76
C ALA A 309 26.23 34.39 19.92
N ALA A 310 26.75 33.86 18.80
CA ALA A 310 27.88 32.93 18.83
C ALA A 310 29.22 33.60 19.22
N GLU A 311 29.35 34.94 19.07
CA GLU A 311 30.55 35.67 19.47
C GLU A 311 30.55 36.04 20.97
N GLU A 312 29.39 36.17 21.63
CA GLU A 312 29.34 36.48 23.07
C GLU A 312 29.72 35.30 23.98
N GLU A 313 29.50 34.04 23.54
CA GLU A 313 29.90 32.84 24.29
C GLU A 313 31.43 32.56 24.23
N GLU A 314 32.15 33.07 23.22
CA GLU A 314 33.63 32.98 23.19
C GLU A 314 34.30 34.08 24.04
N ASP A 315 33.66 35.24 24.24
CA ASP A 315 34.21 36.32 25.07
C ASP A 315 34.06 36.06 26.59
N ASP A 316 33.08 35.26 27.02
CA ASP A 316 32.88 34.89 28.43
C ASP A 316 33.86 33.79 28.93
N GLU A 317 34.50 33.03 28.02
CA GLU A 317 35.60 32.12 28.39
C GLU A 317 36.94 32.86 28.54
N GLU A 318 37.19 33.99 27.87
CA GLU A 318 38.44 34.75 28.00
C GLU A 318 38.47 35.70 29.22
N GLU A 319 37.33 36.11 29.79
CA GLU A 319 37.33 36.94 31.02
C GLU A 319 37.53 36.15 32.33
N ASN A 320 37.52 34.80 32.31
CA ASN A 320 37.72 33.98 33.51
C ASN A 320 39.18 33.54 33.78
N ASP A 321 40.13 33.83 32.89
CA ASP A 321 41.53 33.39 33.02
C ASP A 321 42.51 34.48 33.53
N GLU A 322 42.07 35.71 33.80
CA GLU A 322 42.96 36.82 34.21
C GLU A 322 43.05 37.12 35.72
N ASP A 323 42.40 36.34 36.60
CA ASP A 323 42.28 36.71 38.02
C ASP A 323 42.82 35.64 38.99
N ASP A 324 43.99 35.04 38.72
CA ASP A 324 44.63 34.17 39.72
C ASP A 324 46.17 34.06 39.64
N GLU A 325 46.89 35.17 39.46
CA GLU A 325 48.30 35.24 39.91
C GLU A 325 48.58 36.57 40.58
N GLU A 326 48.68 36.56 41.92
CA GLU A 326 49.75 37.19 42.73
C GLU A 326 49.34 37.15 44.22
N THR A 327 50.04 36.33 45.04
CA THR A 327 50.55 36.77 46.36
C THR A 327 51.51 35.76 46.97
N ASP A 328 52.72 36.26 47.17
CA ASP A 328 53.85 35.83 48.00
C ASP A 328 53.52 35.13 49.34
N ASP A 329 54.36 34.18 49.77
CA ASP A 329 55.47 34.42 50.73
C ASP A 329 55.85 33.16 51.53
N GLU A 330 57.13 33.09 51.87
CA GLU A 330 57.89 31.96 52.41
C GLU A 330 57.47 31.50 53.83
N SER A 331 57.71 30.22 54.16
CA SER A 331 58.46 29.84 55.39
C SER A 331 58.66 28.32 55.55
N ASP A 332 59.94 27.95 55.46
CA ASP A 332 60.73 27.07 56.34
C ASP A 332 60.13 25.93 57.20
N THR A 333 60.96 24.87 57.24
CA THR A 333 61.29 23.93 58.34
C THR A 333 60.63 22.54 58.49
N GLU A 334 61.55 21.55 58.43
CA GLU A 334 61.79 20.40 59.32
C GLU A 334 61.17 19.02 59.04
N GLU A 335 62.11 18.12 58.68
CA GLU A 335 62.37 16.75 59.19
C GLU A 335 61.22 15.79 59.53
N GLY A 336 61.36 14.56 59.04
CA GLY A 336 60.76 13.38 59.66
C GLY A 336 60.73 12.14 58.76
N ASP A 337 61.72 11.26 58.93
CA ASP A 337 61.67 9.84 58.58
C ASP A 337 60.40 9.16 59.14
N ASP A 338 59.80 8.20 58.39
CA ASP A 338 59.77 6.78 58.76
C ASP A 338 58.68 5.99 57.99
N GLU A 339 59.13 4.82 57.49
CA GLU A 339 58.45 3.57 57.10
C GLU A 339 57.57 3.46 55.83
#